data_AF-A0AA51M9B6-F1
#
_entry.id   AF-A0AA51M9B6-F1
#
_cell.length_a   1.000
_cell.length_b   1.000
_cell.length_c   1.000
_cell.angle_alpha   90.00
_cell.angle_beta   90.00
_cell.angle_gamma   90.00
#
_symmetry.space_group_name_H-M   'P 1'
#
loop_
_entity.id
_entity.type
_entity.pdbx_description
1 polymer ?
#
loop_
_entity_poly.entity_id
_entity_poly.type
_entity_poly.pdbx_seq_one_letter_code
_entity_poly.pdbx_strand_id
1 'polypeptide(L)'
;MTRAVPPRLAGHPAFLAIDGTVAGGRALLVARGQLVHGCTEILAEALAALPAGVERVDLDMGDVEFMDPGGLRFLDLLGGYSHRETVPVTTANWRGQPVRVLELAGLDTADPLRTTAPRLSEPGAERLHVLEEEVEQLRRAIASRPVIDQARGVLMALHSCTSDEAWEILREASQLSNTKLRDVAAAVTAGTETDGPPPPREVRSALRAALARLGH
;
A
#
# COMPACT_ATOMS: atom_id res chain seq x y z
N MET A 1 44.44 12.16 0.80
CA MET A 1 43.31 11.56 1.52
C MET A 1 42.23 12.62 1.61
N THR A 2 41.18 12.53 0.80
CA THR A 2 40.12 13.55 0.77
C THR A 2 38.90 12.98 1.48
N ARG A 3 38.62 13.52 2.66
CA ARG A 3 37.48 13.16 3.49
C ARG A 3 36.29 14.01 3.02
N ALA A 4 35.38 13.44 2.23
CA ALA A 4 34.09 14.06 1.97
C ALA A 4 33.14 13.63 3.11
N VAL A 5 32.98 14.49 4.12
CA VAL A 5 31.97 14.30 5.17
C VAL A 5 30.76 15.17 4.80
N PRO A 6 29.59 14.60 4.50
CA PRO A 6 28.36 15.38 4.51
C PRO A 6 27.96 15.69 5.97
N PRO A 7 27.18 16.77 6.21
CA PRO A 7 26.88 17.22 7.56
C PRO A 7 26.12 16.14 8.34
N ARG A 8 26.52 15.94 9.61
CA ARG A 8 25.78 15.11 10.56
C ARG A 8 24.38 15.71 10.77
N LEU A 9 23.37 15.08 10.21
CA LEU A 9 22.02 15.19 10.73
C LEU A 9 21.98 14.29 11.97
N ALA A 10 21.96 14.92 13.16
CA ALA A 10 21.74 14.22 14.42
C ALA A 10 20.31 13.70 14.48
N GLY A 11 20.06 12.58 13.79
CA GLY A 11 18.85 11.78 13.93
C GLY A 11 18.99 10.83 15.12
N HIS A 12 17.89 10.64 15.85
CA HIS A 12 17.80 9.66 16.94
C HIS A 12 18.33 8.28 16.49
N PRO A 13 18.88 7.45 17.40
CA PRO A 13 19.47 6.13 17.11
C PRO A 13 18.50 5.08 16.50
N ALA A 14 17.29 5.48 16.11
CA ALA A 14 16.30 4.66 15.42
C ALA A 14 16.36 4.76 13.88
N PHE A 15 17.06 5.75 13.31
CA PHE A 15 17.09 5.98 11.86
C PHE A 15 18.37 5.49 11.21
N LEU A 16 18.26 5.10 9.93
CA LEU A 16 19.41 4.74 9.10
C LEU A 16 20.39 5.91 8.98
N ALA A 17 21.67 5.64 9.20
CA ALA A 17 22.76 6.53 8.84
C ALA A 17 23.76 5.80 7.93
N ILE A 18 24.29 6.51 6.93
CA ILE A 18 25.30 5.98 6.02
C ILE A 18 26.50 6.91 6.03
N ASP A 19 27.67 6.38 6.40
CA ASP A 19 28.94 7.07 6.21
C ASP A 19 29.69 6.47 5.02
N GLY A 20 30.47 7.29 4.32
CA GLY A 20 31.22 6.87 3.15
C GLY A 20 32.68 7.28 3.18
N THR A 21 33.54 6.42 2.63
CA THR A 21 34.93 6.76 2.30
C THR A 21 35.23 6.31 0.88
N VAL A 22 36.06 7.06 0.16
CA VAL A 22 36.45 6.72 -1.21
C VAL A 22 37.96 6.62 -1.31
N ALA A 23 38.44 5.49 -1.82
CA ALA A 23 39.86 5.24 -2.02
C ALA A 23 40.09 4.38 -3.28
N GLY A 24 40.95 4.87 -4.18
CA GLY A 24 41.36 4.11 -5.38
C GLY A 24 40.19 3.65 -6.25
N GLY A 25 39.24 4.56 -6.55
CA GLY A 25 38.05 4.26 -7.35
C GLY A 25 36.98 3.44 -6.62
N ARG A 26 37.20 3.02 -5.38
CA ARG A 26 36.22 2.26 -4.59
C ARG A 26 35.60 3.13 -3.51
N ALA A 27 34.28 3.13 -3.43
CA ALA A 27 33.52 3.72 -2.33
C ALA A 27 33.15 2.63 -1.33
N LEU A 28 33.58 2.78 -0.08
CA LEU A 28 33.13 1.96 1.04
C LEU A 28 32.09 2.77 1.83
N LEU A 29 30.85 2.28 1.85
CA LEU A 29 29.75 2.84 2.61
C LEU A 29 29.47 1.93 3.82
N VAL A 30 29.22 2.52 4.99
CA VAL A 30 28.87 1.79 6.22
C VAL A 30 27.49 2.24 6.66
N ALA A 31 26.53 1.33 6.63
CA ALA A 31 25.15 1.54 7.05
C ALA A 31 24.98 1.16 8.52
N ARG A 32 24.36 2.05 9.31
CA ARG A 32 24.10 1.84 10.74
C ARG A 32 22.66 2.17 11.10
N GLY A 33 22.07 1.45 12.04
CA GLY A 33 20.70 1.68 12.52
C GLY A 33 19.70 0.69 11.92
N GLN A 34 18.60 1.20 11.36
CA GLN A 34 17.45 0.38 10.96
C GLN A 34 17.03 0.61 9.50
N LEU A 35 16.78 -0.49 8.78
CA LEU A 35 16.23 -0.49 7.42
C LEU A 35 14.71 -0.63 7.47
N VAL A 36 14.03 0.50 7.61
CA VAL A 36 12.57 0.60 7.67
C VAL A 36 12.03 1.44 6.51
N HIS A 37 10.70 1.54 6.40
CA HIS A 37 10.07 2.43 5.43
C HIS A 37 10.67 3.86 5.46
N GLY A 38 10.99 4.40 4.29
CA GLY A 38 11.61 5.72 4.13
C GLY A 38 13.16 5.74 4.10
N CYS A 39 13.84 4.62 4.36
CA CYS A 39 15.31 4.57 4.34
C CYS A 39 15.96 4.83 2.96
N THR A 40 15.18 4.77 1.88
CA THR A 40 15.65 4.94 0.50
C THR A 40 16.12 6.36 0.19
N GLU A 41 15.54 7.39 0.83
CA GLU A 41 15.95 8.79 0.62
C GLU A 41 17.39 9.01 1.10
N ILE A 42 17.70 8.50 2.29
CA ILE A 42 19.04 8.57 2.90
C ILE A 42 20.06 7.85 2.03
N LEU A 43 19.70 6.69 1.47
CA LEU A 43 20.57 5.98 0.54
C LEU A 43 20.78 6.75 -0.76
N ALA A 44 19.72 7.31 -1.35
CA ALA A 44 19.81 8.08 -2.57
C ALA A 44 20.73 9.29 -2.40
N GLU A 45 20.62 10.01 -1.28
CA GLU A 45 21.50 11.12 -0.92
C GLU A 45 22.96 10.67 -0.78
N ALA A 46 23.21 9.56 -0.08
CA ALA A 46 24.56 9.03 0.12
C ALA A 46 25.22 8.62 -1.21
N LEU A 47 24.47 7.99 -2.12
CA LEU A 47 24.95 7.60 -3.45
C LEU A 47 25.19 8.84 -4.35
N ALA A 48 24.28 9.82 -4.31
CA ALA A 48 24.43 11.06 -5.07
C ALA A 48 25.63 11.91 -4.61
N ALA A 49 26.04 11.77 -3.35
CA ALA A 49 27.21 12.44 -2.78
C ALA A 49 28.54 11.77 -3.18
N LEU A 50 28.53 10.63 -3.88
CA LEU A 50 29.75 9.98 -4.32
C LEU A 50 30.48 10.82 -5.39
N PRO A 51 31.82 10.92 -5.32
CA PRO A 51 32.58 11.66 -6.33
C PRO A 51 32.54 10.93 -7.68
N ALA A 52 32.69 11.71 -8.75
CA ALA A 52 32.87 11.14 -10.09
C ALA A 52 34.13 10.25 -10.15
N GLY A 53 34.07 9.16 -10.92
CA GLY A 53 35.17 8.20 -11.07
C GLY A 53 35.18 7.07 -10.04
N VAL A 54 34.09 6.89 -9.29
CA VAL A 54 33.88 5.65 -8.52
C VAL A 54 33.59 4.51 -9.50
N GLU A 55 34.41 3.48 -9.44
CA GLU A 55 34.34 2.26 -10.26
C GLU A 55 33.63 1.12 -9.52
N ARG A 56 33.48 1.21 -8.20
CA ARG A 56 32.80 0.19 -7.37
C ARG A 56 32.28 0.78 -6.06
N VAL A 57 31.13 0.28 -5.60
CA VAL A 57 30.58 0.60 -4.28
C VAL A 57 30.45 -0.68 -3.45
N ASP A 58 30.98 -0.67 -2.23
CA ASP A 58 30.82 -1.74 -1.26
C ASP A 58 30.08 -1.19 -0.04
N LEU A 59 28.95 -1.81 0.32
CA LEU A 59 28.18 -1.48 1.52
C LEU A 59 28.44 -2.50 2.63
N ASP A 60 28.93 -2.02 3.77
CA ASP A 60 28.98 -2.77 5.02
C ASP A 60 27.66 -2.60 5.79
N MET A 61 27.00 -3.72 6.08
CA MET A 61 25.71 -3.80 6.75
C MET A 61 25.83 -4.34 8.19
N GLY A 62 27.05 -4.47 8.72
CA GLY A 62 27.31 -5.09 10.02
C GLY A 62 26.71 -4.38 11.23
N ASP A 63 26.43 -3.09 11.10
CA ASP A 63 25.86 -2.23 12.14
C ASP A 63 24.36 -1.95 11.90
N VAL A 64 23.73 -2.68 10.97
CA VAL A 64 22.27 -2.68 10.78
C VAL A 64 21.65 -3.71 11.71
N GLU A 65 20.91 -3.24 12.70
CA GLU A 65 20.36 -4.08 13.77
C GLU A 65 18.97 -4.62 13.44
N PHE A 66 18.24 -3.91 12.58
CA PHE A 66 16.84 -4.21 12.24
C PHE A 66 16.53 -3.88 10.78
N MET A 67 15.66 -4.69 10.19
CA MET A 67 15.10 -4.55 8.84
C MET A 67 13.65 -5.01 8.84
N ASP A 68 12.73 -4.19 8.34
CA ASP A 68 11.36 -4.63 8.04
C ASP A 68 11.24 -5.00 6.54
N PRO A 69 10.10 -5.54 6.08
CA PRO A 69 9.89 -5.80 4.65
C PRO A 69 10.01 -4.54 3.77
N GLY A 70 9.77 -3.34 4.32
CA GLY A 70 10.02 -2.08 3.63
C GLY A 70 11.50 -1.82 3.34
N GLY A 71 12.39 -2.34 4.18
CA GLY A 71 13.83 -2.35 3.96
C GLY A 71 14.27 -3.05 2.68
N LEU A 72 13.46 -3.93 2.07
CA LEU A 72 13.81 -4.55 0.77
C LEU A 72 13.94 -3.51 -0.35
N ARG A 73 13.19 -2.39 -0.27
CA ARG A 73 13.30 -1.29 -1.24
C ARG A 73 14.68 -0.63 -1.25
N PHE A 74 15.42 -0.73 -0.14
CA PHE A 74 16.81 -0.31 -0.07
C PHE A 74 17.67 -1.10 -1.07
N LEU A 75 17.46 -2.41 -1.15
CA LEU A 75 18.19 -3.31 -2.06
C LEU A 75 17.79 -3.08 -3.52
N ASP A 76 16.51 -2.78 -3.78
CA ASP A 76 16.04 -2.43 -5.11
C ASP A 76 16.68 -1.13 -5.61
N LEU A 77 16.81 -0.13 -4.74
CA LEU A 77 17.48 1.12 -5.07
C LEU A 77 18.96 0.90 -5.39
N LEU A 78 19.67 0.10 -4.59
CA LEU A 78 21.07 -0.28 -4.86
C LEU A 78 21.22 -1.02 -6.18
N GLY A 79 20.34 -1.99 -6.46
CA GLY A 79 20.34 -2.73 -7.72
C GLY A 79 20.09 -1.82 -8.91
N GLY A 80 19.13 -0.90 -8.78
CA GLY A 80 18.83 0.11 -9.79
C GLY A 80 19.99 1.07 -10.04
N TYR A 81 20.66 1.54 -8.97
CA TYR A 81 21.86 2.37 -9.08
C TYR A 81 23.00 1.62 -9.81
N SER A 82 23.30 0.39 -9.38
CA SER A 82 24.33 -0.47 -9.99
C SER A 82 24.14 -0.60 -11.50
N HIS A 83 22.89 -0.79 -11.93
CA HIS A 83 22.55 -0.92 -13.34
C HIS A 83 22.60 0.40 -14.10
N ARG A 84 22.05 1.49 -13.54
CA ARG A 84 21.99 2.81 -14.19
C ARG A 84 23.36 3.44 -14.37
N GLU A 85 24.18 3.42 -13.32
CA GLU A 85 25.51 4.03 -13.33
C GLU A 85 26.59 3.08 -13.87
N THR A 86 26.25 1.81 -14.12
CA THR A 86 27.21 0.76 -14.52
C THR A 86 28.36 0.62 -13.51
N VAL A 87 28.08 0.86 -12.23
CA VAL A 87 29.03 0.75 -11.12
C VAL A 87 28.65 -0.46 -10.28
N PRO A 88 29.46 -1.53 -10.21
CA PRO A 88 29.18 -2.68 -9.38
C PRO A 88 28.96 -2.28 -7.92
N VAL A 89 27.84 -2.74 -7.36
CA VAL A 89 27.52 -2.60 -5.94
C VAL A 89 27.53 -3.97 -5.29
N THR A 90 28.22 -4.12 -4.16
CA THR A 90 28.10 -5.31 -3.31
C THR A 90 27.71 -4.95 -1.89
N THR A 91 26.99 -5.85 -1.22
CA THR A 91 26.65 -5.71 0.20
C THR A 91 27.29 -6.85 0.98
N ALA A 92 27.71 -6.59 2.22
CA ALA A 92 28.38 -7.58 3.05
C ALA A 92 28.05 -7.40 4.54
N ASN A 93 28.48 -8.37 5.35
CA ASN A 93 28.36 -8.35 6.81
C ASN A 93 26.94 -8.31 7.36
N TRP A 94 25.95 -8.77 6.59
CA TRP A 94 24.59 -8.97 7.09
C TRP A 94 24.57 -9.90 8.30
N ARG A 95 23.96 -9.46 9.40
CA ARG A 95 23.88 -10.20 10.67
C ARG A 95 22.52 -9.99 11.32
N GLY A 96 22.20 -10.81 12.32
CA GLY A 96 21.02 -10.62 13.15
C GLY A 96 19.70 -10.75 12.40
N GLN A 97 18.73 -9.91 12.77
CA GLN A 97 17.37 -9.95 12.23
C GLN A 97 17.27 -9.67 10.72
N PRO A 98 18.07 -8.77 10.11
CA PRO A 98 18.08 -8.60 8.65
C PRO A 98 18.31 -9.88 7.85
N VAL A 99 19.21 -10.76 8.30
CA VAL A 99 19.47 -12.05 7.62
C VAL A 99 18.19 -12.88 7.53
N ARG A 100 17.36 -12.88 8.58
CA ARG A 100 16.10 -13.62 8.59
C ARG A 100 15.10 -13.09 7.57
N VAL A 101 15.06 -11.78 7.36
CA VAL A 101 14.21 -11.15 6.34
C VAL A 101 14.70 -11.52 4.94
N LEU A 102 16.01 -11.52 4.70
CA LEU A 102 16.59 -11.95 3.43
C LEU A 102 16.28 -13.42 3.12
N GLU A 103 16.40 -14.31 4.11
CA GLU A 103 16.02 -15.73 3.98
C GLU A 103 14.54 -15.90 3.60
N LEU A 104 13.64 -15.18 4.28
CA LEU A 104 12.21 -15.22 4.00
C LEU A 104 11.88 -14.67 2.60
N ALA A 105 12.64 -13.68 2.13
CA ALA A 105 12.53 -13.14 0.78
C ALA A 105 13.19 -14.03 -0.29
N GLY A 106 13.87 -15.11 0.09
CA GLY A 106 14.59 -15.99 -0.84
C GLY A 106 15.83 -15.34 -1.47
N LEU A 107 16.41 -14.34 -0.81
CA LEU A 107 17.61 -13.64 -1.26
C LEU A 107 18.88 -14.30 -0.70
N ASP A 108 20.00 -14.13 -1.41
CA ASP A 108 21.32 -14.51 -0.92
C ASP A 108 21.64 -13.72 0.36
N THR A 109 21.93 -14.40 1.45
CA THR A 109 22.17 -13.77 2.76
C THR A 109 23.59 -13.21 2.91
N ALA A 110 24.53 -13.63 2.06
CA ALA A 110 25.88 -13.09 2.03
C ALA A 110 25.93 -11.79 1.21
N ASP A 111 25.27 -11.77 0.05
CA ASP A 111 25.07 -10.57 -0.75
C ASP A 111 23.73 -10.64 -1.52
N PRO A 112 22.63 -10.05 -1.02
CA PRO A 112 21.33 -10.09 -1.67
C PRO A 112 21.31 -9.46 -3.07
N LEU A 113 22.33 -8.68 -3.45
CA LEU A 113 22.46 -8.15 -4.81
C LEU A 113 23.01 -9.19 -5.80
N ARG A 114 23.59 -10.30 -5.34
CA ARG A 114 24.07 -11.39 -6.20
C ARG A 114 22.95 -12.28 -6.74
N THR A 115 21.80 -12.33 -6.08
CA THR A 115 20.69 -13.18 -6.52
C THR A 115 20.29 -12.81 -7.95
N THR A 116 20.61 -13.73 -8.87
CA THR A 116 20.30 -13.70 -10.31
C THR A 116 18.92 -14.27 -10.63
N ALA A 117 18.09 -14.53 -9.61
CA ALA A 117 16.67 -14.60 -9.89
C ALA A 117 16.32 -13.31 -10.64
N PRO A 118 15.43 -13.33 -11.64
CA PRO A 118 14.87 -12.10 -12.12
C PRO A 118 14.29 -11.45 -10.87
N ARG A 119 14.99 -10.43 -10.33
CA ARG A 119 14.30 -9.31 -9.72
C ARG A 119 13.27 -9.03 -10.77
N LEU A 120 12.01 -9.24 -10.42
CA LEU A 120 10.93 -8.86 -11.30
C LEU A 120 11.26 -7.41 -11.60
N SER A 121 11.86 -7.16 -12.77
CA SER A 121 12.12 -5.84 -13.28
C SER A 121 10.75 -5.25 -13.21
N GLU A 122 10.56 -4.36 -12.25
CA GLU A 122 9.26 -3.86 -11.87
C GLU A 122 8.43 -3.64 -13.14
N PRO A 123 7.32 -4.37 -13.38
CA PRO A 123 6.15 -3.71 -13.92
C PRO A 123 5.57 -2.88 -12.76
N GLY A 124 6.37 -2.00 -12.17
CA GLY A 124 6.10 -1.37 -10.87
C GLY A 124 5.05 -0.29 -10.99
N ALA A 125 4.97 0.37 -12.15
CA ALA A 125 3.88 1.27 -12.46
C ALA A 125 2.62 0.50 -12.91
N GLU A 126 2.77 -0.50 -13.78
CA GLU A 126 1.61 -1.21 -14.36
C GLU A 126 0.95 -2.15 -13.36
N ARG A 127 1.72 -2.89 -12.55
CA ARG A 127 1.19 -3.77 -11.50
C ARG A 127 0.64 -2.96 -10.34
N LEU A 128 1.26 -1.82 -10.00
CA LEU A 128 0.71 -0.90 -9.00
C LEU A 128 -0.59 -0.28 -9.49
N HIS A 129 -0.67 0.16 -10.75
CA HIS A 129 -1.91 0.66 -11.34
C HIS A 129 -3.01 -0.42 -11.35
N VAL A 130 -2.69 -1.67 -11.73
CA VAL A 130 -3.66 -2.78 -11.69
C VAL A 130 -4.14 -3.06 -10.26
N LEU A 131 -3.22 -3.05 -9.28
CA LEU A 131 -3.56 -3.23 -7.87
C LEU A 131 -4.34 -2.04 -7.31
N GLU A 132 -4.03 -0.81 -7.70
CA GLU A 132 -4.75 0.40 -7.33
C GLU A 132 -6.15 0.42 -7.95
N GLU A 133 -6.28 0.01 -9.21
CA GLU A 133 -7.58 -0.16 -9.87
C GLU A 133 -8.42 -1.26 -9.20
N GLU A 134 -7.82 -2.41 -8.86
CA GLU A 134 -8.48 -3.47 -8.10
C GLU A 134 -8.89 -2.99 -6.71
N VAL A 135 -8.02 -2.27 -5.99
CA VAL A 135 -8.33 -1.68 -4.68
C VAL A 135 -9.43 -0.63 -4.80
N GLU A 136 -9.44 0.20 -5.83
CA GLU A 136 -10.51 1.18 -6.07
C GLU A 136 -11.81 0.52 -6.52
N GLN A 137 -11.76 -0.57 -7.28
CA GLN A 137 -12.94 -1.38 -7.61
C GLN A 137 -13.49 -2.08 -6.37
N LEU A 138 -12.64 -2.63 -5.50
CA LEU A 138 -13.01 -3.25 -4.23
C LEU A 138 -13.52 -2.20 -3.22
N ARG A 139 -12.88 -1.03 -3.12
CA ARG A 139 -13.37 0.10 -2.31
C ARG A 139 -14.72 0.58 -2.80
N ARG A 140 -14.93 0.70 -4.11
CA ARG A 140 -16.25 1.04 -4.68
C ARG A 140 -17.28 -0.06 -4.43
N ALA A 141 -16.91 -1.33 -4.54
CA ALA A 141 -17.79 -2.45 -4.23
C ALA A 141 -18.16 -2.48 -2.74
N ILE A 142 -17.19 -2.27 -1.84
CA ILE A 142 -17.36 -2.16 -0.39
C ILE A 142 -18.11 -0.88 -0.01
N ALA A 143 -18.01 0.21 -0.78
CA ALA A 143 -18.74 1.46 -0.56
C ALA A 143 -20.20 1.41 -1.07
N SER A 144 -20.56 0.42 -1.90
CA SER A 144 -21.93 0.23 -2.42
C SER A 144 -22.80 -0.72 -1.60
N ARG A 145 -22.20 -1.60 -0.79
CA ARG A 145 -22.86 -2.46 0.20
C ARG A 145 -23.48 -1.75 1.42
N PRO A 146 -22.92 -0.64 1.97
CA PRO A 146 -23.41 -0.04 3.20
C PRO A 146 -24.81 0.54 3.03
N VAL A 147 -25.13 1.14 1.88
CA VAL A 147 -26.44 1.80 1.70
C VAL A 147 -27.58 0.78 1.59
N ILE A 148 -27.35 -0.35 0.91
CA ILE A 148 -28.34 -1.41 0.78
C ILE A 148 -28.54 -2.13 2.12
N ASP A 149 -27.45 -2.45 2.83
CA ASP A 149 -27.55 -3.10 4.13
C ASP A 149 -28.14 -2.16 5.20
N GLN A 150 -27.86 -0.85 5.14
CA GLN A 150 -28.52 0.17 5.97
C GLN A 150 -30.01 0.26 5.66
N ALA A 151 -30.41 0.31 4.40
CA ALA A 151 -31.82 0.34 4.01
C ALA A 151 -32.56 -0.91 4.48
N ARG A 152 -31.93 -2.09 4.40
CA ARG A 152 -32.47 -3.32 4.98
C ARG A 152 -32.65 -3.19 6.49
N GLY A 153 -31.65 -2.68 7.21
CA GLY A 153 -31.73 -2.43 8.65
C GLY A 153 -32.86 -1.47 9.04
N VAL A 154 -33.06 -0.39 8.26
CA VAL A 154 -34.17 0.56 8.45
C VAL A 154 -35.52 -0.14 8.27
N LEU A 155 -35.69 -0.94 7.21
CA LEU A 155 -36.94 -1.67 6.96
C LEU A 155 -37.22 -2.71 8.05
N MET A 156 -36.20 -3.44 8.50
CA MET A 156 -36.32 -4.39 9.61
C MET A 156 -36.77 -3.67 10.89
N ALA A 157 -36.21 -2.51 11.20
CA ALA A 157 -36.56 -1.74 12.39
C ALA A 157 -37.97 -1.14 12.34
N LEU A 158 -38.40 -0.63 11.17
CA LEU A 158 -39.69 0.06 11.02
C LEU A 158 -40.87 -0.87 10.78
N HIS A 159 -40.64 -2.04 10.17
CA HIS A 159 -41.70 -2.95 9.73
C HIS A 159 -41.63 -4.32 10.40
N SER A 160 -40.70 -4.53 11.33
CA SER A 160 -40.52 -5.79 12.07
C SER A 160 -40.39 -7.02 11.15
N CYS A 161 -39.77 -6.86 9.97
CA CYS A 161 -39.52 -7.93 9.02
C CYS A 161 -38.11 -8.51 9.17
N THR A 162 -37.91 -9.71 8.65
CA THR A 162 -36.61 -10.38 8.56
C THR A 162 -35.71 -9.72 7.52
N SER A 163 -34.43 -10.10 7.52
CA SER A 163 -33.44 -9.57 6.59
C SER A 163 -33.68 -9.96 5.13
N ASP A 164 -34.28 -11.14 4.90
CA ASP A 164 -34.64 -11.64 3.57
C ASP A 164 -35.90 -10.94 3.05
N GLU A 165 -36.89 -10.74 3.91
CA GLU A 165 -38.09 -9.95 3.62
C GLU A 165 -37.75 -8.50 3.27
N ALA A 166 -36.84 -7.87 4.03
CA ALA A 166 -36.35 -6.52 3.73
C ALA A 166 -35.64 -6.44 2.37
N TRP A 167 -34.90 -7.48 1.98
CA TRP A 167 -34.27 -7.57 0.65
C TRP A 167 -35.31 -7.67 -0.46
N GLU A 168 -36.33 -8.52 -0.28
CA GLU A 168 -37.42 -8.67 -1.24
C GLU A 168 -38.22 -7.37 -1.42
N ILE A 169 -38.49 -6.63 -0.34
CA ILE A 169 -39.14 -5.31 -0.39
C ILE A 169 -38.33 -4.34 -1.25
N LEU A 170 -37.01 -4.26 -1.06
CA LEU A 170 -36.15 -3.37 -1.86
C LEU A 170 -36.10 -3.80 -3.33
N ARG A 171 -35.99 -5.11 -3.58
CA ARG A 171 -35.95 -5.69 -4.93
C ARG A 171 -37.25 -5.40 -5.68
N GLU A 172 -38.39 -5.62 -5.05
CA GLU A 172 -39.70 -5.38 -5.63
C GLU A 172 -39.94 -3.89 -5.86
N ALA A 173 -39.59 -3.03 -4.89
CA ALA A 173 -39.68 -1.58 -5.06
C ALA A 173 -38.80 -1.07 -6.21
N SER A 174 -37.60 -1.62 -6.39
CA SER A 174 -36.72 -1.32 -7.53
C SER A 174 -37.36 -1.70 -8.86
N GLN A 175 -37.98 -2.88 -8.95
CA GLN A 175 -38.65 -3.34 -10.16
C GLN A 175 -39.89 -2.50 -10.50
N LEU A 176 -40.74 -2.21 -9.51
CA LEU A 176 -41.97 -1.43 -9.68
C LEU A 176 -41.70 0.03 -10.04
N SER A 177 -40.59 0.59 -9.57
CA SER A 177 -40.20 1.98 -9.85
C SER A 177 -39.22 2.13 -11.03
N ASN A 178 -38.78 1.02 -11.65
CA ASN A 178 -37.72 0.99 -12.65
C ASN A 178 -36.48 1.83 -12.25
N THR A 179 -36.14 1.81 -10.96
CA THR A 179 -35.04 2.57 -10.36
C THR A 179 -33.98 1.62 -9.87
N LYS A 180 -32.69 1.96 -10.03
CA LYS A 180 -31.59 1.07 -9.59
C LYS A 180 -31.71 0.81 -8.10
N LEU A 181 -31.53 -0.43 -7.68
CA LEU A 181 -31.68 -0.87 -6.29
C LEU A 181 -30.92 -0.01 -5.28
N ARG A 182 -29.68 0.39 -5.62
CA ARG A 182 -28.86 1.28 -4.80
C ARG A 182 -29.49 2.67 -4.57
N ASP A 183 -30.21 3.19 -5.57
CA ASP A 183 -30.84 4.51 -5.51
C ASP A 183 -32.16 4.40 -4.70
N VAL A 184 -32.86 3.26 -4.79
CA VAL A 184 -33.99 2.93 -3.90
C VAL A 184 -33.53 2.79 -2.44
N ALA A 185 -32.41 2.09 -2.20
CA ALA A 185 -31.83 1.96 -0.87
C ALA A 185 -31.41 3.32 -0.29
N ALA A 186 -30.77 4.17 -1.10
CA ALA A 186 -30.42 5.53 -0.70
C ALA A 186 -31.68 6.36 -0.33
N ALA A 187 -32.76 6.22 -1.10
CA ALA A 187 -34.05 6.84 -0.82
C ALA A 187 -34.70 6.38 0.50
N VAL A 188 -34.54 5.10 0.85
CA VAL A 188 -35.02 4.54 2.13
C VAL A 188 -34.19 5.09 3.30
N THR A 189 -32.86 5.09 3.18
CA THR A 189 -31.97 5.61 4.22
C THR A 189 -32.13 7.13 4.40
N ALA A 190 -32.21 7.90 3.32
CA ALA A 190 -32.44 9.35 3.40
C ALA A 190 -33.80 9.70 4.04
N GLY A 191 -34.79 8.80 3.95
CA GLY A 191 -36.09 8.96 4.60
C GLY A 191 -36.06 8.91 6.13
N THR A 192 -34.94 8.51 6.75
CA THR A 192 -34.75 8.57 8.21
C THR A 192 -34.05 9.85 8.67
N GLU A 193 -33.50 10.64 7.73
CA GLU A 193 -32.86 11.92 8.03
C GLU A 193 -33.90 13.03 8.13
N THR A 194 -33.78 13.91 9.14
CA THR A 194 -34.77 14.97 9.42
C THR A 194 -34.87 16.02 8.31
N ASP A 195 -33.80 16.23 7.53
CA ASP A 195 -33.71 17.20 6.41
C ASP A 195 -33.41 16.54 5.05
N GLY A 196 -33.59 15.22 4.92
CA GLY A 196 -33.33 14.49 3.68
C GLY A 196 -34.32 14.87 2.56
N PRO A 197 -33.87 14.93 1.28
CA PRO A 197 -34.79 15.17 0.17
C PRO A 197 -35.84 14.04 0.10
N PRO A 198 -37.14 14.36 -0.07
CA PRO A 198 -38.16 13.33 -0.10
C PRO A 198 -37.92 12.39 -1.27
N PRO A 199 -38.04 11.06 -1.08
CA PRO A 199 -37.78 10.13 -2.16
C PRO A 199 -38.76 10.35 -3.33
N PRO A 200 -38.32 10.05 -4.58
CA PRO A 200 -39.16 10.19 -5.77
C PRO A 200 -40.52 9.53 -5.58
N ARG A 201 -41.56 10.13 -6.15
CA ARG A 201 -42.95 9.70 -5.92
C ARG A 201 -43.14 8.24 -6.31
N GLU A 202 -42.48 7.83 -7.39
CA GLU A 202 -42.47 6.49 -7.97
C GLU A 202 -41.88 5.48 -6.98
N VAL A 203 -40.74 5.80 -6.38
CA VAL A 203 -40.07 4.99 -5.36
C VAL A 203 -40.94 4.88 -4.10
N ARG A 204 -41.56 5.99 -3.66
CA ARG A 204 -42.48 5.97 -2.51
C ARG A 204 -43.74 5.13 -2.75
N SER A 205 -44.31 5.17 -3.95
CA SER A 205 -45.45 4.32 -4.30
C SER A 205 -45.06 2.85 -4.39
N ALA A 206 -43.89 2.56 -4.96
CA ALA A 206 -43.36 1.22 -5.11
C ALA A 206 -43.05 0.56 -3.75
N LEU A 207 -42.41 1.29 -2.83
CA LEU A 207 -42.14 0.81 -1.47
C LEU A 207 -43.44 0.52 -0.70
N ARG A 208 -44.45 1.40 -0.79
CA ARG A 208 -45.76 1.14 -0.18
C ARG A 208 -46.45 -0.08 -0.75
N ALA A 209 -46.36 -0.29 -2.06
CA ALA A 209 -46.94 -1.46 -2.71
C ALA A 209 -46.24 -2.77 -2.31
N ALA A 210 -44.91 -2.76 -2.23
CA ALA A 210 -44.11 -3.90 -1.79
C ALA A 210 -44.37 -4.27 -0.31
N LEU A 211 -44.38 -3.27 0.57
CA LEU A 211 -44.70 -3.46 2.00
C LEU A 211 -46.11 -4.03 2.21
N ALA A 212 -47.10 -3.55 1.45
CA ALA A 212 -48.47 -4.06 1.53
C ALA A 212 -48.58 -5.53 1.12
N ARG A 213 -47.74 -6.01 0.20
CA ARG A 213 -47.74 -7.41 -0.27
C ARG A 213 -47.08 -8.37 0.71
N LEU A 214 -46.07 -7.90 1.46
CA LEU A 214 -45.37 -8.70 2.45
C LEU A 214 -46.06 -8.74 3.83
N GLY A 215 -46.86 -7.72 4.16
CA GLY A 215 -47.62 -7.64 5.41
C GLY A 215 -48.90 -8.49 5.44
N HIS A 216 -48.95 -9.58 4.67
CA HIS A 216 -50.09 -10.50 4.55
C HIS A 216 -49.80 -11.86 5.16
#